data_AF-A0A412QY60-F1
#
_entry.id   AF-A0A412QY60-F1
#
_cell.length_a   1.000
_cell.length_b   1.000
_cell.length_c   1.000
_cell.angle_alpha   90.00
_cell.angle_beta   90.00
_cell.angle_gamma   90.00
#
_symmetry.space_group_name_H-M   'P 1'
#
loop_
_entity.id
_entity.type
_entity.pdbx_description
1 polymer ?
#
loop_
_entity_poly.entity_id
_entity_poly.type
_entity_poly.pdbx_seq_one_letter_code
_entity_poly.pdbx_strand_id
1 'polypeptide(L)'
;MKEKNKWQQKVNYKKSKEGYADVSYEDTWCLDMTLARIIVNHLHAFLKAQKGPWGGCPGVFYEKYGSEKCHDVWLNTIRKMIYAFEEYQRNDKYDIDEEKRERIREGMQLFIDYYRNLWI
;
A
#
# COMPACT_ATOMS: atom_id res chain seq x y z
N MET A 1 -6.04 -11.77 -33.53
CA MET A 1 -4.91 -11.07 -32.86
C MET A 1 -4.12 -10.33 -33.91
N LYS A 2 -3.99 -9.00 -33.85
CA LYS A 2 -3.11 -8.25 -34.77
C LYS A 2 -1.66 -8.44 -34.30
N GLU A 3 -0.81 -9.02 -35.15
CA GLU A 3 0.63 -9.12 -34.90
C GLU A 3 1.19 -7.73 -34.57
N LYS A 4 1.72 -7.54 -33.36
CA LYS A 4 2.47 -6.32 -33.02
C LYS A 4 3.70 -6.25 -33.93
N ASN A 5 3.85 -5.13 -34.64
CA ASN A 5 4.86 -4.96 -35.68
C ASN A 5 6.27 -5.14 -35.09
N LYS A 6 7.17 -5.89 -35.74
CA LYS A 6 8.52 -6.25 -35.22
C LYS A 6 9.33 -5.03 -34.75
N TRP A 7 9.11 -3.87 -35.36
CA TRP A 7 9.71 -2.60 -34.96
C TRP A 7 9.22 -2.10 -33.60
N GLN A 8 7.92 -2.20 -33.33
CA GLN A 8 7.34 -1.81 -32.04
C GLN A 8 7.89 -2.69 -30.91
N GLN A 9 8.07 -3.99 -31.17
CA GLN A 9 8.71 -4.90 -30.23
C GLN A 9 10.18 -4.50 -29.95
N LYS A 10 10.96 -4.16 -30.98
CA LYS A 10 12.37 -3.77 -30.84
C LYS A 10 12.55 -2.45 -30.09
N VAL A 11 11.67 -1.48 -30.34
CA VAL A 11 11.69 -0.17 -29.66
C VAL A 11 11.27 -0.30 -28.19
N ASN A 12 10.21 -1.07 -27.91
CA ASN A 12 9.77 -1.33 -26.54
C ASN A 12 10.83 -2.08 -25.73
N TYR A 13 11.52 -3.05 -26.34
CA TYR A 13 12.63 -3.78 -25.73
C TYR A 13 13.84 -2.88 -25.38
N LYS A 14 14.09 -1.84 -26.17
CA LYS A 14 15.16 -0.88 -25.89
C LYS A 14 14.77 0.07 -24.74
N LYS A 15 13.52 0.59 -24.75
CA LYS A 15 12.96 1.43 -23.69
C LYS A 15 12.88 0.73 -22.33
N SER A 16 12.56 -0.56 -22.30
CA SER A 16 12.52 -1.33 -21.05
C SER A 16 13.88 -1.46 -20.36
N LYS A 17 14.99 -1.13 -21.05
CA LYS A 17 16.34 -1.10 -20.48
C LYS A 17 16.80 0.30 -20.04
N GLU A 18 15.95 1.32 -20.13
CA GLU A 18 16.26 2.71 -19.75
C GLU A 18 15.94 3.03 -18.27
N GLY A 19 15.71 2.02 -17.43
CA GLY A 19 15.60 2.21 -15.99
C GLY A 19 16.85 2.85 -15.38
N TYR A 20 16.74 3.33 -14.15
CA TYR A 20 17.85 3.94 -13.40
C TYR A 20 18.06 3.21 -12.08
N ALA A 21 19.29 2.77 -11.83
CA ALA A 21 19.62 1.90 -10.70
C ALA A 21 18.66 0.68 -10.66
N ASP A 22 18.00 0.45 -9.53
CA ASP A 22 17.05 -0.65 -9.35
C ASP A 22 15.60 -0.29 -9.74
N VAL A 23 15.37 0.91 -10.28
CA VAL A 23 14.03 1.36 -10.72
C VAL A 23 13.82 0.99 -12.19
N SER A 24 12.80 0.18 -12.45
CA SER A 24 12.45 -0.24 -13.80
C SER A 24 11.82 0.92 -14.61
N TYR A 25 11.84 0.80 -15.95
CA TYR A 25 11.16 1.76 -16.81
C TYR A 25 9.64 1.82 -16.53
N GLU A 26 9.03 0.70 -16.15
CA GLU A 26 7.61 0.64 -15.79
C GLU A 26 7.35 1.33 -14.45
N ASP A 27 8.18 1.06 -13.45
CA ASP A 27 8.10 1.74 -12.14
C ASP A 27 8.33 3.24 -12.25
N THR A 28 9.08 3.72 -13.25
CA THR A 28 9.22 5.16 -13.50
C THR A 28 7.86 5.87 -13.66
N TRP A 29 6.84 5.15 -14.16
CA TRP A 29 5.50 5.69 -14.41
C TRP A 29 4.42 5.10 -13.50
N CYS A 30 4.71 3.99 -12.81
CA CYS A 30 3.74 3.25 -12.02
C CYS A 30 4.28 2.84 -10.64
N LEU A 31 5.28 3.57 -10.12
CA LEU A 31 5.88 3.28 -8.82
C LEU A 31 4.84 3.26 -7.69
N ASP A 32 3.82 4.11 -7.78
CA ASP A 32 2.69 4.17 -6.86
C ASP A 32 2.01 2.80 -6.69
N MET A 33 1.76 2.09 -7.80
CA MET A 33 1.16 0.75 -7.79
C MET A 33 2.10 -0.29 -7.19
N THR A 34 3.39 -0.22 -7.54
CA THR A 34 4.41 -1.10 -6.97
C THR A 34 4.55 -0.90 -5.46
N LEU A 35 4.60 0.36 -5.01
CA LEU A 35 4.66 0.71 -3.59
C LEU A 35 3.39 0.28 -2.87
N ALA A 36 2.20 0.55 -3.41
CA ALA A 36 0.94 0.12 -2.83
C ALA A 36 0.89 -1.39 -2.58
N ARG A 37 1.37 -2.18 -3.55
CA ARG A 37 1.47 -3.63 -3.42
C ARG A 37 2.47 -4.08 -2.35
N ILE A 38 3.64 -3.43 -2.28
CA ILE A 38 4.65 -3.74 -1.25
C ILE A 38 4.11 -3.42 0.14
N ILE A 39 3.53 -2.22 0.31
CA ILE A 39 3.00 -1.74 1.58
C ILE A 39 1.85 -2.63 2.05
N VAL A 40 0.87 -2.94 1.21
CA VAL A 40 -0.28 -3.77 1.64
C VAL A 40 0.15 -5.16 2.09
N ASN A 41 1.12 -5.78 1.41
CA ASN A 41 1.67 -7.07 1.80
C ASN A 41 2.38 -6.99 3.16
N HIS A 42 3.11 -5.90 3.42
CA HIS A 42 3.74 -5.66 4.70
C HIS A 42 2.69 -5.49 5.82
N LEU A 43 1.62 -4.74 5.58
CA LEU A 43 0.53 -4.55 6.55
C LEU A 43 -0.18 -5.88 6.89
N HIS A 44 -0.42 -6.74 5.89
CA HIS A 44 -0.93 -8.10 6.11
C HIS A 44 0.03 -8.95 6.94
N ALA A 45 1.33 -8.87 6.65
CA ALA A 45 2.36 -9.57 7.43
C ALA A 45 2.38 -9.09 8.88
N PHE A 46 2.20 -7.78 9.13
CA PHE A 46 2.10 -7.21 10.47
C PHE A 46 0.89 -7.79 11.23
N LEU A 47 -0.30 -7.81 10.62
CA LEU A 47 -1.49 -8.43 11.24
C LEU A 47 -1.28 -9.92 11.58
N LYS A 48 -0.53 -10.64 10.75
CA LYS A 48 -0.18 -12.05 11.01
C LYS A 48 0.83 -12.17 12.16
N ALA A 49 1.85 -11.31 12.17
CA ALA A 49 2.91 -11.30 13.18
C ALA A 49 2.41 -10.88 14.57
N GLN A 50 1.32 -10.11 14.64
CA GLN A 50 0.68 -9.69 15.89
C GLN A 50 0.12 -10.86 16.73
N LYS A 51 -0.08 -12.03 16.12
CA LYS A 51 -0.38 -13.28 16.86
C LYS A 51 0.87 -13.90 17.50
N GLY A 52 2.04 -13.35 17.22
CA GLY A 52 3.33 -13.75 17.78
C GLY A 52 3.64 -13.04 19.11
N PRO A 53 4.82 -13.30 19.67
CA PRO A 53 5.19 -12.83 21.01
C PRO A 53 5.41 -11.32 21.11
N TRP A 54 5.57 -10.63 19.98
CA TRP A 54 5.88 -9.19 19.90
C TRP A 54 4.74 -8.44 19.21
N GLY A 55 3.57 -8.42 19.84
CA GLY A 55 2.42 -7.62 19.41
C GLY A 55 2.63 -6.14 19.73
N GLY A 56 3.37 -5.42 18.86
CA GLY A 56 3.65 -4.00 19.04
C GLY A 56 2.42 -3.12 18.81
N CYS A 57 2.14 -2.21 19.75
CA CYS A 57 1.15 -1.13 19.60
C CYS A 57 1.88 0.21 19.75
N PRO A 58 1.63 1.21 18.89
CA PRO A 58 2.27 2.52 19.02
C PRO A 58 1.91 3.18 20.36
N GLY A 59 2.90 3.78 21.03
CA GLY A 59 2.71 4.39 22.36
C GLY A 59 1.58 5.43 22.40
N VAL A 60 1.37 6.17 21.32
CA VAL A 60 0.27 7.14 21.18
C VAL A 60 -1.13 6.51 21.32
N PHE A 61 -1.31 5.25 20.90
CA PHE A 61 -2.58 4.54 21.10
C PHE A 61 -2.71 4.06 22.56
N TYR A 62 -1.60 3.67 23.19
CA TYR A 62 -1.59 3.32 24.60
C TYR A 62 -1.95 4.51 25.49
N GLU A 63 -1.33 5.68 25.24
CA GLU A 63 -1.61 6.92 25.98
C GLU A 63 -3.07 7.36 25.85
N LYS A 64 -3.66 7.19 24.66
CA LYS A 64 -5.02 7.66 24.37
C LYS A 64 -6.12 6.69 24.81
N TYR A 65 -5.90 5.38 24.67
CA TYR A 65 -6.95 4.36 24.84
C TYR A 65 -6.68 3.39 25.99
N GLY A 66 -5.51 3.44 26.61
CA GLY A 66 -5.09 2.52 27.66
C GLY A 66 -4.75 1.12 27.15
N SER A 67 -4.25 0.26 28.06
CA SER A 67 -3.81 -1.10 27.78
C SER A 67 -4.90 -2.00 27.20
N GLU A 68 -6.16 -1.79 27.58
CA GLU A 68 -7.27 -2.65 27.19
C GLU A 68 -7.67 -2.50 25.72
N LYS A 69 -7.59 -1.27 25.19
CA LYS A 69 -8.14 -0.94 23.86
C LYS A 69 -7.08 -0.55 22.82
N CYS A 70 -5.86 -0.22 23.24
CA CYS A 70 -4.85 0.29 22.32
C CYS A 70 -4.59 -0.67 21.14
N HIS A 71 -4.53 -1.97 21.43
CA HIS A 71 -4.23 -3.00 20.46
C HIS A 71 -5.34 -3.16 19.42
N ASP A 72 -6.60 -3.17 19.87
CA ASP A 72 -7.76 -3.29 18.99
C ASP A 72 -7.95 -2.07 18.10
N VAL A 73 -7.75 -0.88 18.65
CA VAL A 73 -7.79 0.36 17.87
C VAL A 73 -6.67 0.38 16.84
N TRP A 74 -5.45 -0.02 17.22
CA TRP A 74 -4.33 -0.11 16.30
C TRP A 74 -4.57 -1.12 15.16
N LEU A 75 -5.07 -2.31 15.49
CA LEU A 75 -5.49 -3.32 14.52
C LEU A 75 -6.52 -2.79 13.52
N ASN A 76 -7.52 -2.06 14.03
CA ASN A 76 -8.54 -1.46 13.17
C ASN A 76 -7.96 -0.38 12.26
N THR A 77 -7.03 0.44 12.77
CA THR A 77 -6.28 1.42 11.98
C THR A 77 -5.51 0.76 10.84
N ILE A 78 -4.78 -0.34 11.10
CA ILE A 78 -4.07 -1.10 10.06
C ILE A 78 -5.04 -1.65 9.02
N ARG A 79 -6.20 -2.20 9.43
CA ARG A 79 -7.21 -2.71 8.48
C ARG A 79 -7.74 -1.62 7.55
N LYS A 80 -7.89 -0.38 8.04
CA LYS A 80 -8.26 0.76 7.20
C LYS A 80 -7.18 1.10 6.18
N MET A 81 -5.90 1.06 6.58
CA MET A 81 -4.77 1.25 5.65
C MET A 81 -4.76 0.16 4.57
N ILE A 82 -4.94 -1.12 4.96
CA ILE A 82 -5.01 -2.24 4.02
C ILE A 82 -6.12 -2.02 2.99
N TYR A 83 -7.33 -1.69 3.46
CA TYR A 83 -8.46 -1.40 2.58
C TYR A 83 -8.12 -0.31 1.55
N ALA A 84 -7.52 0.79 2.00
CA ALA A 84 -7.14 1.87 1.12
C ALA A 84 -6.13 1.44 0.04
N PHE A 85 -5.09 0.69 0.39
CA PHE A 85 -4.10 0.22 -0.59
C PHE A 85 -4.65 -0.86 -1.52
N GLU A 86 -5.51 -1.77 -1.05
CA GLU A 86 -6.16 -2.78 -1.91
C GLU A 86 -7.11 -2.11 -2.92
N GLU A 87 -7.93 -1.16 -2.48
CA GLU A 87 -8.85 -0.46 -3.36
C GLU A 87 -8.13 0.53 -4.29
N TYR A 88 -7.04 1.16 -3.85
CA TYR A 88 -6.20 1.99 -4.72
C TYR A 88 -5.64 1.21 -5.91
N GLN A 89 -5.30 -0.06 -5.69
CA GLN A 89 -4.79 -0.96 -6.74
C GLN A 89 -5.89 -1.46 -7.68
N ARG A 90 -7.17 -1.38 -7.29
CA ARG A 90 -8.28 -1.78 -8.14
C ARG A 90 -8.52 -0.69 -9.17
N ASN A 91 -8.35 -1.04 -10.44
CA ASN A 91 -8.31 -0.12 -11.57
C ASN A 91 -9.69 0.46 -11.97
N ASP A 92 -10.63 0.55 -11.02
CA ASP A 92 -12.00 1.03 -11.22
C ASP A 92 -12.06 2.57 -11.22
N LYS A 93 -11.14 3.23 -11.93
CA LYS A 93 -11.00 4.70 -11.94
C LYS A 93 -12.26 5.47 -12.37
N TYR A 94 -13.26 4.78 -12.92
CA TYR A 94 -14.44 5.38 -13.52
C TYR A 94 -15.73 5.21 -12.70
N ASP A 95 -15.74 4.44 -11.60
CA ASP A 95 -16.97 4.15 -10.84
C ASP A 95 -16.74 4.06 -9.32
N ILE A 96 -15.88 4.94 -8.78
CA ILE A 96 -15.67 5.07 -7.33
C ILE A 96 -16.66 6.10 -6.80
N ASP A 97 -17.61 5.65 -5.99
CA ASP A 97 -18.48 6.55 -5.24
C ASP A 97 -17.69 7.39 -4.22
N GLU A 98 -18.28 8.50 -3.77
CA GLU A 98 -17.59 9.45 -2.87
C GLU A 98 -17.26 8.82 -1.51
N GLU A 99 -18.08 7.88 -1.02
CA GLU A 99 -17.84 7.18 0.25
C GLU A 99 -16.55 6.34 0.16
N LYS A 100 -16.41 5.57 -0.91
CA LYS A 100 -15.24 4.75 -1.20
C LYS A 100 -14.00 5.61 -1.37
N ARG A 101 -14.11 6.75 -2.07
CA ARG A 101 -13.01 7.72 -2.20
C ARG A 101 -12.56 8.24 -0.85
N GLU A 102 -13.50 8.62 0.02
CA GLU A 102 -13.18 9.13 1.35
C GLU A 102 -12.53 8.06 2.23
N ARG A 103 -13.00 6.82 2.17
CA ARG A 103 -12.37 5.69 2.89
C ARG A 103 -10.96 5.38 2.42
N ILE A 104 -10.70 5.46 1.10
CA ILE A 104 -9.34 5.34 0.56
C ILE A 104 -8.46 6.47 1.10
N ARG A 105 -8.95 7.71 1.05
CA ARG A 105 -8.23 8.88 1.55
C ARG A 105 -7.92 8.77 3.05
N GLU A 106 -8.89 8.37 3.86
CA GLU A 106 -8.72 8.14 5.29
C GLU A 106 -7.61 7.11 5.55
N GLY A 107 -7.68 5.95 4.91
CA GLY A 107 -6.67 4.90 5.10
C GLY A 107 -5.26 5.30 4.66
N MET A 108 -5.14 6.06 3.55
CA MET A 108 -3.86 6.62 3.10
C MET A 108 -3.31 7.66 4.09
N GLN A 109 -4.17 8.52 4.63
CA GLN A 109 -3.75 9.51 5.63
C GLN A 109 -3.27 8.83 6.91
N LEU A 110 -3.98 7.80 7.38
CA LEU A 110 -3.55 7.01 8.54
C LEU A 110 -2.17 6.38 8.30
N PHE A 111 -1.90 5.86 7.09
CA PHE A 111 -0.58 5.34 6.74
C PHE A 111 0.51 6.41 6.86
N ILE A 112 0.26 7.62 6.38
CA ILE A 112 1.21 8.74 6.49
C ILE A 112 1.45 9.09 7.96
N ASP A 113 0.38 9.26 8.73
CA ASP A 113 0.43 9.70 10.13
C ASP A 113 1.21 8.71 11.01
N TYR A 114 1.04 7.40 10.75
CA TYR A 114 1.66 6.34 11.53
C TYR A 114 2.81 5.63 10.79
N TYR A 115 3.35 6.23 9.72
CA TYR A 115 4.38 5.59 8.89
C TYR A 115 5.55 5.08 9.72
N ARG A 116 6.07 5.90 10.63
CA ARG A 116 7.22 5.53 11.48
C ARG A 116 6.87 4.42 12.48
N ASN A 117 5.60 4.27 12.82
CA ASN A 117 5.14 3.27 13.77
C ASN A 117 4.95 1.87 13.17
N LEU A 118 5.06 1.74 11.84
CA LEU A 118 4.99 0.47 11.13
C LEU A 118 6.32 -0.30 11.09
N TRP A 119 7.42 0.31 11.56
CA TRP A 119 8.79 -0.21 11.39
C TRP A 119 9.52 -0.49 12.71
N ILE A 120 8.79 -0.79 13.78
CA ILE A 120 9.32 -0.93 15.15
C ILE A 120 9.53 -2.40 15.52
#